data_AF-A0A5J9TZG2-F1
#
_entry.id   AF-A0A5J9TZG2-F1
#
_cell.length_a   1.000
_cell.length_b   1.000
_cell.length_c   1.000
_cell.angle_alpha   90.00
_cell.angle_beta   90.00
_cell.angle_gamma   90.00
#
_symmetry.space_group_name_H-M   'P 1'
#
loop_
_entity.id
_entity.type
_entity.pdbx_description
1 polymer ?
#
loop_
_entity_poly.entity_id
_entity_poly.type
_entity_poly.pdbx_seq_one_letter_code
_entity_poly.pdbx_strand_id
1 'polypeptide(L)'
;MVDRRCFSYHNGNIVGCHGRWWSILSVQKPQGTDIGSGRDYVTGTMNVEPSKMIQSGDVLESRGELLWAWVQIKTNSSYHQDLSEEQPYGCLGSLAVAWLVTIYALQEDADGVAERRWVKRDGKSLTDRVLFLGRPHSFAVDAAQVGFSTGGFAYFVNTRNLYAGVWSRWPLNRCCVYRYSFLEDESELVQELPPRWNHKACMWITPQPAIATRYYLNF
;
A
#
# COMPACT_ATOMS: atom_id res chain seq x y z
N MET A 1 -7.30 -14.19 3.04
CA MET A 1 -6.81 -12.91 3.61
C MET A 1 -5.42 -13.19 4.13
N VAL A 2 -4.38 -12.56 3.58
CA VAL A 2 -3.02 -12.73 4.14
C VAL A 2 -2.90 -11.72 5.27
N ASP A 3 -2.68 -12.21 6.50
CA ASP A 3 -2.37 -11.43 7.70
C ASP A 3 -1.04 -10.71 7.45
N ARG A 4 -1.05 -9.40 7.18
CA ARG A 4 0.15 -8.65 6.74
C ARG A 4 0.57 -7.64 7.79
N ARG A 5 1.65 -7.96 8.52
CA ARG A 5 2.32 -7.02 9.44
C ARG A 5 3.38 -6.24 8.68
N CYS A 6 3.34 -4.92 8.80
CA CYS A 6 4.35 -3.99 8.30
C CYS A 6 5.00 -3.31 9.50
N PHE A 7 6.31 -3.13 9.45
CA PHE A 7 7.07 -2.47 10.51
C PHE A 7 7.89 -1.34 9.91
N SER A 8 7.99 -0.24 10.63
CA SER A 8 8.89 0.87 10.30
C SER A 8 9.56 1.39 11.57
N TYR A 9 10.66 2.09 11.40
CA TYR A 9 11.33 2.83 12.46
C TYR A 9 11.11 4.32 12.24
N HIS A 10 10.65 5.03 13.27
CA HIS A 10 10.32 6.45 13.17
C HIS A 10 10.57 7.13 14.52
N ASN A 11 11.35 8.22 14.54
CA ASN A 11 11.60 9.04 15.73
C ASN A 11 12.01 8.24 16.99
N GLY A 12 12.84 7.20 16.86
CA GLY A 12 13.24 6.39 18.02
C GLY A 12 12.29 5.25 18.38
N ASN A 13 11.21 5.08 17.62
CA ASN A 13 10.14 4.12 17.89
C ASN A 13 10.05 3.05 16.79
N ILE A 14 9.73 1.82 17.19
CA ILE A 14 9.32 0.77 16.26
C ILE A 14 7.80 0.85 16.13
N VAL A 15 7.33 1.12 14.91
CA VAL A 15 5.91 1.20 14.60
C VAL A 15 5.50 -0.04 13.82
N GLY A 16 4.57 -0.82 14.37
CA GLY A 16 3.98 -1.98 13.76
C GLY A 16 2.54 -1.69 13.32
N CYS A 17 2.19 -2.04 12.10
CA CYS A 17 0.86 -1.89 11.54
C CYS A 17 0.38 -3.22 10.95
N HIS A 18 -0.87 -3.57 11.24
CA HIS A 18 -1.45 -4.86 10.86
C HIS A 18 -2.95 -4.76 10.64
N GLY A 19 -3.39 -4.77 9.38
CA GLY A 19 -4.80 -4.61 9.04
C GLY A 19 -5.35 -3.29 9.59
N ARG A 20 -6.12 -3.35 10.69
CA ARG A 20 -6.64 -2.18 11.41
C ARG A 20 -5.86 -1.85 12.68
N TRP A 21 -5.03 -2.76 13.15
CA TRP A 21 -4.31 -2.65 14.40
C TRP A 21 -2.96 -1.97 14.20
N TRP A 22 -2.52 -1.20 15.19
CA TRP A 22 -1.19 -0.62 15.21
C TRP A 22 -0.60 -0.69 16.62
N SER A 23 0.73 -0.67 16.68
CA SER A 23 1.51 -0.66 17.92
C SER A 23 2.73 0.22 17.75
N ILE A 24 3.11 0.96 18.78
CA ILE A 24 4.31 1.77 18.84
C ILE A 24 5.09 1.34 20.07
N LEU A 25 6.35 0.96 19.84
CA LEU A 25 7.29 0.58 20.89
C LEU A 25 8.42 1.61 20.93
N SER A 26 8.50 2.38 22.00
CA SER A 26 9.62 3.31 22.21
C SER A 26 10.89 2.55 22.57
N VAL A 27 11.97 2.79 21.83
CA VAL A 27 13.27 2.13 22.06
C VAL A 27 14.15 2.93 23.01
N GLN A 28 13.90 4.23 23.15
CA GLN A 28 14.64 5.11 24.06
C GLN A 28 14.00 5.13 25.46
N LYS A 29 14.80 4.83 26.49
CA LYS A 29 14.41 5.08 27.89
C LYS A 29 14.66 6.57 28.21
N PRO A 30 13.75 7.25 28.93
CA PRO A 30 14.10 8.52 29.56
C PRO A 30 15.31 8.29 30.48
N GLN A 31 16.35 9.13 30.36
CA GLN A 31 17.40 9.16 31.37
C GLN A 31 16.80 9.65 32.68
N GLY A 32 16.79 8.80 33.72
CA GLY A 32 16.44 9.19 35.08
C GLY A 32 15.16 8.61 35.67
N THR A 33 14.45 7.70 34.98
CA THR A 33 13.32 6.97 35.58
C THR A 33 13.74 5.64 36.16
N ASP A 34 13.33 5.41 37.42
CA ASP A 34 13.61 4.22 38.21
C ASP A 34 13.34 2.91 37.45
N ILE A 35 14.15 1.92 37.80
CA ILE A 35 14.10 0.53 37.33
C ILE A 35 12.73 -0.07 37.70
N GLY A 36 11.70 0.13 36.86
CA GLY A 36 10.37 -0.38 37.20
C GLY A 36 9.24 -0.22 36.18
N SER A 37 9.16 0.85 35.38
CA SER A 37 8.06 0.97 34.41
C SER A 37 8.44 0.36 33.07
N GLY A 38 7.67 -0.63 32.65
CA GLY A 38 7.84 -1.38 31.40
C GLY A 38 7.91 -0.48 30.17
N ARG A 39 8.46 -1.03 29.09
CA ARG A 39 8.58 -0.40 27.76
C ARG A 39 7.33 0.43 27.45
N ASP A 40 7.50 1.70 27.06
CA ASP A 40 6.40 2.53 26.55
C ASP A 40 5.87 1.88 25.27
N TYR A 41 4.81 1.10 25.44
CA TYR A 41 4.15 0.34 24.39
C TYR A 41 2.72 0.82 24.30
N VAL A 42 2.38 1.44 23.17
CA VAL A 42 1.04 1.96 22.91
C VAL A 42 0.44 1.24 21.72
N THR A 43 -0.84 0.91 21.80
CA THR A 43 -1.57 0.24 20.72
C THR A 43 -2.88 0.92 20.45
N GLY A 44 -3.37 0.78 19.23
CA GLY A 44 -4.72 1.20 18.89
C GLY A 44 -5.29 0.43 17.71
N THR A 45 -6.55 0.73 17.40
CA THR A 45 -7.25 0.17 16.25
C THR A 45 -7.89 1.30 15.46
N MET A 46 -7.77 1.22 14.15
CA MET A 46 -8.39 2.14 13.20
C MET A 46 -9.82 1.69 12.87
N ASN A 47 -10.72 2.66 12.80
CA ASN A 47 -12.06 2.43 12.29
C ASN A 47 -12.02 2.22 10.77
N VAL A 48 -12.76 1.20 10.29
CA VAL A 48 -12.93 0.94 8.86
C VAL A 48 -14.37 1.23 8.48
N GLU A 49 -14.54 2.00 7.42
CA GLU A 49 -15.86 2.28 6.85
C GLU A 49 -16.50 0.95 6.39
N PRO A 50 -17.79 0.68 6.71
CA PRO A 50 -18.44 -0.60 6.41
C PRO A 50 -18.44 -0.99 4.93
N SER A 51 -18.41 -0.01 4.03
CA SER A 51 -18.40 -0.19 2.57
C SER A 51 -17.01 -0.40 1.97
N LYS A 52 -15.97 -0.60 2.80
CA LYS A 52 -14.58 -0.73 2.36
C LYS A 52 -13.92 -1.95 2.97
N MET A 53 -13.30 -2.77 2.14
CA MET A 53 -12.49 -3.91 2.59
C MET A 53 -11.00 -3.62 2.38
N ILE A 54 -10.21 -3.63 3.46
CA ILE A 54 -8.75 -3.51 3.39
C ILE A 54 -8.15 -4.71 2.68
N GLN A 55 -7.30 -4.46 1.68
CA GLN A 55 -6.48 -5.46 0.99
C GLN A 55 -5.04 -5.46 1.46
N SER A 56 -4.43 -4.30 1.62
CA SER A 56 -3.11 -4.14 2.22
C SER A 56 -3.04 -2.86 3.05
N GLY A 57 -2.16 -2.89 4.04
CA GLY A 57 -1.76 -1.73 4.82
C GLY A 57 -0.25 -1.63 4.78
N ASP A 58 0.27 -0.65 4.08
CA ASP A 58 1.70 -0.46 3.82
C ASP A 58 2.19 0.79 4.57
N VAL A 59 3.32 0.68 5.26
CA VAL A 59 3.89 1.77 6.07
C VAL A 59 5.12 2.31 5.36
N LEU A 60 5.24 3.63 5.28
CA LEU A 60 6.34 4.31 4.61
C LEU A 60 6.61 5.67 5.26
N GLU A 61 7.84 6.17 5.13
CA GLU A 61 8.19 7.52 5.54
C GLU A 61 8.19 8.46 4.33
N SER A 62 7.74 9.70 4.54
CA SER A 62 7.83 10.75 3.54
C SER A 62 7.99 12.10 4.22
N ARG A 63 9.10 12.79 3.94
CA ARG A 63 9.43 14.13 4.49
C ARG A 63 9.37 14.19 6.02
N GLY A 64 9.88 13.16 6.68
CA GLY A 64 9.86 13.07 8.14
C GLY A 64 8.49 12.76 8.73
N GLU A 65 7.49 12.43 7.92
CA GLU A 65 6.19 11.94 8.39
C GLU A 65 6.10 10.43 8.20
N LEU A 66 5.62 9.73 9.21
CA LEU A 66 5.26 8.32 9.07
C LEU A 66 3.84 8.20 8.51
N LEU A 67 3.72 7.54 7.35
CA LEU A 67 2.47 7.32 6.66
C LEU A 67 2.05 5.84 6.72
N TRP A 68 0.75 5.62 6.87
CA TRP A 68 0.12 4.32 6.73
C TRP A 68 -0.89 4.36 5.59
N ALA A 69 -0.54 3.70 4.49
CA ALA A 69 -1.33 3.62 3.28
C ALA A 69 -2.19 2.37 3.28
N TRP A 70 -3.50 2.54 3.15
CA TRP A 70 -4.45 1.45 3.01
C TRP A 70 -4.90 1.33 1.56
N VAL A 71 -4.62 0.19 0.96
CA VAL A 71 -5.23 -0.20 -0.32
C VAL A 71 -6.52 -0.96 -0.01
N GLN A 72 -7.63 -0.48 -0.52
CA GLN A 72 -8.98 -0.93 -0.20
C GLN A 72 -9.79 -1.24 -1.46
N ILE A 73 -10.82 -2.07 -1.32
CA ILE A 73 -11.85 -2.29 -2.34
C ILE A 73 -13.17 -1.75 -1.82
N LYS A 74 -13.87 -0.96 -2.63
CA LYS A 74 -15.24 -0.49 -2.40
C LYS A 74 -16.20 -1.69 -2.54
N THR A 75 -16.76 -2.19 -1.44
CA THR A 75 -17.62 -3.40 -1.44
C THR A 75 -18.99 -3.15 -2.07
N ASN A 76 -19.40 -1.89 -2.17
CA ASN A 76 -20.62 -1.44 -2.83
C ASN A 76 -20.39 -1.04 -4.31
N SER A 77 -19.20 -1.24 -4.86
CA SER A 77 -18.92 -0.93 -6.27
C SER A 77 -19.64 -1.88 -7.22
N SER A 78 -19.83 -1.43 -8.47
CA SER A 78 -20.39 -2.25 -9.54
C SER A 78 -19.63 -3.57 -9.73
N TYR A 79 -18.32 -3.61 -9.42
CA TYR A 79 -17.53 -4.84 -9.39
C TYR A 79 -18.18 -5.97 -8.59
N HIS A 80 -18.84 -5.67 -7.46
CA HIS A 80 -19.54 -6.66 -6.64
C HIS A 80 -20.99 -6.90 -7.07
N GLN A 81 -21.60 -5.96 -7.81
CA GLN A 81 -22.95 -6.10 -8.37
C GLN A 81 -22.93 -6.95 -9.65
N ASP A 82 -21.88 -6.82 -10.47
CA ASP A 82 -21.65 -7.61 -11.69
C ASP A 82 -21.32 -9.09 -11.41
N LEU A 83 -21.19 -9.48 -10.14
CA LEU A 83 -21.04 -10.88 -9.73
C LEU A 83 -22.37 -11.63 -9.70
N SER A 84 -23.52 -10.95 -9.86
CA SER A 84 -24.82 -11.60 -9.99
C SER A 84 -25.21 -11.79 -11.46
N GLU A 85 -25.18 -13.07 -11.86
CA GLU A 85 -26.01 -13.75 -12.85
C GLU A 85 -25.43 -14.14 -14.23
N GLU A 86 -24.83 -13.30 -15.09
CA GLU A 86 -24.53 -13.80 -16.46
C GLU A 86 -23.22 -13.34 -17.13
N GLN A 87 -22.31 -12.65 -16.43
CA GLN A 87 -21.01 -12.28 -17.01
C GLN A 87 -19.86 -13.12 -16.44
N PRO A 88 -18.93 -13.60 -17.29
CA PRO A 88 -17.78 -14.37 -16.84
C PRO A 88 -16.82 -13.44 -16.08
N TYR A 89 -17.01 -13.36 -14.76
CA TYR A 89 -16.06 -12.95 -13.72
C TYR A 89 -15.06 -11.83 -14.10
N GLY A 90 -15.34 -10.62 -13.62
CA GLY A 90 -14.36 -9.57 -13.29
C GLY A 90 -13.38 -9.20 -14.41
N CYS A 91 -13.80 -8.34 -15.34
CA CYS A 91 -12.84 -7.64 -16.20
C CYS A 91 -11.85 -6.86 -15.31
N LEU A 92 -10.55 -6.91 -15.64
CA LEU A 92 -9.52 -6.15 -14.91
C LEU A 92 -9.85 -4.65 -14.78
N GLY A 93 -10.60 -4.12 -15.77
CA GLY A 93 -11.10 -2.74 -15.76
C GLY A 93 -12.22 -2.50 -14.73
N SER A 94 -13.16 -3.43 -14.54
CA SER A 94 -14.20 -3.28 -13.50
C SER A 94 -13.61 -3.42 -12.09
N LEU A 95 -12.55 -4.22 -11.95
CA LEU A 95 -11.78 -4.27 -10.71
C LEU A 95 -10.98 -2.97 -10.49
N ALA A 96 -10.47 -2.33 -11.55
CA ALA A 96 -9.72 -1.09 -11.45
C ALA A 96 -10.52 -0.01 -10.72
N VAL A 97 -11.74 0.27 -11.17
CA VAL A 97 -12.60 1.32 -10.60
C VAL A 97 -13.04 1.07 -9.14
N ALA A 98 -12.91 -0.17 -8.66
CA ALA A 98 -13.28 -0.53 -7.29
C ALA A 98 -12.18 -0.24 -6.27
N TRP A 99 -10.95 0.04 -6.72
CA TRP A 99 -9.85 0.33 -5.82
C TRP A 99 -9.93 1.73 -5.21
N LEU A 100 -9.37 1.83 -4.02
CA LEU A 100 -9.23 3.08 -3.27
C LEU A 100 -7.94 3.03 -2.47
N VAL A 101 -7.23 4.15 -2.38
CA VAL A 101 -6.09 4.29 -1.47
C VAL A 101 -6.39 5.39 -0.45
N THR A 102 -6.38 5.03 0.84
CA THR A 102 -6.51 5.98 1.94
C THR A 102 -5.18 6.11 2.67
N ILE A 103 -4.70 7.33 2.89
CA ILE A 103 -3.45 7.61 3.60
C ILE A 103 -3.76 8.17 4.98
N TYR A 104 -3.07 7.64 5.99
CA TYR A 104 -3.06 8.19 7.34
C TYR A 104 -1.64 8.63 7.69
N ALA A 105 -1.49 9.72 8.42
CA ALA A 105 -0.21 10.13 9.00
C ALA A 105 -0.26 9.98 10.52
N LEU A 106 0.86 9.53 11.10
CA LEU A 106 1.01 9.50 12.55
C LEU A 106 1.23 10.93 13.05
N GLN A 107 0.36 11.40 13.94
CA GLN A 107 0.55 12.64 14.70
C GLN A 107 1.11 12.29 16.07
N GLU A 108 2.18 12.99 16.43
CA GLU A 108 2.84 12.94 17.73
C GLU A 108 2.79 14.36 18.29
N ASP A 109 2.18 14.56 19.47
CA ASP A 109 2.18 15.86 20.13
C ASP A 109 3.57 16.15 20.74
N ALA A 110 3.99 17.42 20.69
CA ALA A 110 5.32 17.86 21.11
C ALA A 110 5.64 17.57 22.59
N ASP A 111 4.62 17.42 23.42
CA ASP A 111 4.75 17.17 24.87
C ASP A 111 4.87 15.66 25.21
N GLY A 112 4.96 14.77 24.21
CA GLY A 112 5.37 13.37 24.36
C GLY A 112 4.41 12.44 25.12
N VAL A 113 3.40 13.00 25.80
CA VAL A 113 2.44 12.27 26.66
C VAL A 113 1.02 12.28 26.07
N ALA A 114 0.72 13.18 25.12
CA ALA A 114 -0.60 13.32 24.53
C ALA A 114 -0.78 12.50 23.23
N GLU A 115 -1.71 11.55 23.32
CA GLU A 115 -2.40 10.77 22.29
C GLU A 115 -1.77 10.67 20.88
N ARG A 116 -0.84 9.72 20.71
CA ARG A 116 -0.41 9.28 19.37
C ARG A 116 -1.60 8.78 18.58
N ARG A 117 -1.90 9.43 17.45
CA ARG A 117 -3.08 9.10 16.63
C ARG A 117 -2.76 9.11 15.15
N TRP A 118 -3.45 8.24 14.41
CA TRP A 118 -3.39 8.20 12.96
C TRP A 118 -4.50 9.08 12.38
N VAL A 119 -4.12 10.11 11.64
CA VAL A 119 -5.05 11.07 11.04
C VAL A 119 -5.09 10.90 9.53
N LYS A 120 -6.30 10.77 8.98
CA LYS A 120 -6.51 10.65 7.54
C LYS A 120 -6.00 11.91 6.84
N ARG A 121 -5.16 11.75 5.82
CA ARG A 121 -4.67 12.84 4.98
C ARG A 121 -5.67 13.13 3.87
N ASP A 122 -5.77 14.42 3.53
CA ASP A 122 -6.45 14.86 2.31
C ASP A 122 -5.58 14.49 1.10
N GLY A 123 -6.18 13.95 0.05
CA GLY A 123 -5.47 13.57 -1.18
C GLY A 123 -4.71 14.74 -1.81
N LYS A 124 -5.25 15.95 -1.67
CA LYS A 124 -4.60 17.18 -2.16
C LYS A 124 -3.25 17.47 -1.49
N SER A 125 -3.08 17.03 -0.24
CA SER A 125 -1.82 17.20 0.51
C SER A 125 -0.67 16.31 0.00
N LEU A 126 -0.95 15.41 -0.96
CA LEU A 126 0.01 14.49 -1.55
C LEU A 126 0.28 14.76 -3.04
N THR A 127 -0.20 15.89 -3.57
CA THR A 127 -0.14 16.24 -5.01
C THR A 127 1.27 16.41 -5.58
N ASP A 128 2.26 16.50 -4.72
CA ASP A 128 3.68 16.62 -5.06
C ASP A 128 4.46 15.30 -4.82
N ARG A 129 3.79 14.26 -4.34
CA ARG A 129 4.39 12.96 -3.99
C ARG A 129 3.86 11.85 -4.89
N VAL A 130 4.71 10.87 -5.16
CA VAL A 130 4.35 9.60 -5.78
C VAL A 130 4.68 8.48 -4.81
N LEU A 131 3.68 7.67 -4.48
CA LEU A 131 3.80 6.57 -3.53
C LEU A 131 3.90 5.25 -4.29
N PHE A 132 4.83 4.40 -3.89
CA PHE A 132 4.99 3.05 -4.39
C PHE A 132 4.70 2.08 -3.24
N LEU A 133 3.54 1.41 -3.30
CA LEU A 133 2.98 0.61 -2.23
C LEU A 133 3.10 -0.87 -2.55
N GLY A 134 3.80 -1.60 -1.69
CA GLY A 134 3.94 -3.03 -1.85
C GLY A 134 5.10 -3.61 -1.06
N ARG A 135 5.37 -4.87 -1.35
CA ARG A 135 6.42 -5.66 -0.70
C ARG A 135 7.67 -5.76 -1.57
N PRO A 136 8.85 -5.93 -0.95
CA PRO A 136 9.09 -5.90 0.50
C PRO A 136 9.17 -4.47 1.08
N HIS A 137 9.26 -3.45 0.23
CA HIS A 137 9.39 -2.06 0.66
C HIS A 137 8.37 -1.18 -0.04
N SER A 138 7.74 -0.32 0.74
CA SER A 138 6.95 0.81 0.25
C SER A 138 7.73 2.09 0.50
N PHE A 139 7.65 3.02 -0.43
CA PHE A 139 8.34 4.31 -0.30
C PHE A 139 7.59 5.41 -1.07
N ALA A 140 7.90 6.65 -0.73
CA ALA A 140 7.43 7.82 -1.44
C ALA A 140 8.61 8.55 -2.06
N VAL A 141 8.37 9.19 -3.20
CA VAL A 141 9.31 10.09 -3.86
C VAL A 141 8.62 11.40 -4.19
N ASP A 142 9.38 12.48 -4.23
CA ASP A 142 8.86 13.74 -4.76
C ASP A 142 8.73 13.61 -6.28
N ALA A 143 7.59 14.02 -6.83
CA ALA A 143 7.28 13.88 -8.26
C ALA A 143 8.37 14.54 -9.15
N ALA A 144 8.88 15.69 -8.71
CA ALA A 144 9.94 16.42 -9.40
C ALA A 144 11.27 15.62 -9.49
N GLN A 145 11.56 14.75 -8.51
CA GLN A 145 12.81 13.98 -8.50
C GLN A 145 12.81 12.83 -9.50
N VAL A 146 11.63 12.36 -9.89
CA VAL A 146 11.45 11.24 -10.83
C VAL A 146 10.96 11.71 -12.20
N GLY A 147 11.01 13.02 -12.47
CA GLY A 147 10.68 13.60 -13.77
C GLY A 147 9.18 13.65 -14.09
N PHE A 148 8.30 13.46 -13.09
CA PHE A 148 6.87 13.70 -13.28
C PHE A 148 6.56 15.19 -13.18
N SER A 149 5.73 15.68 -14.09
CA SER A 149 5.20 17.05 -14.04
C SER A 149 4.26 17.27 -12.86
N THR A 150 3.62 16.20 -12.37
CA THR A 150 2.65 16.22 -11.26
C THR A 150 2.76 14.94 -10.43
N GLY A 151 2.55 15.05 -9.12
CA GLY A 151 2.43 13.91 -8.21
C GLY A 151 0.95 13.59 -7.92
N GLY A 152 0.66 13.16 -6.70
CA GLY A 152 -0.70 12.81 -6.30
C GLY A 152 -1.10 11.41 -6.74
N PHE A 153 -0.13 10.51 -6.87
CA PHE A 153 -0.38 9.13 -7.30
C PHE A 153 0.11 8.11 -6.29
N ALA A 154 -0.62 7.00 -6.18
CA ALA A 154 -0.16 5.79 -5.52
C ALA A 154 -0.17 4.63 -6.51
N TYR A 155 0.98 3.99 -6.70
CA TYR A 155 1.13 2.76 -7.46
C TYR A 155 1.10 1.59 -6.49
N PHE A 156 0.32 0.56 -6.79
CA PHE A 156 0.23 -0.64 -5.97
C PHE A 156 0.04 -1.89 -6.82
N VAL A 157 0.40 -3.04 -6.24
CA VAL A 157 0.36 -4.32 -6.93
C VAL A 157 -0.76 -5.17 -6.37
N ASN A 158 -1.59 -5.72 -7.25
CA ASN A 158 -2.54 -6.75 -6.93
C ASN A 158 -2.11 -8.09 -7.52
N THR A 159 -2.09 -9.13 -6.69
CA THR A 159 -1.82 -10.52 -7.10
C THR A 159 -3.03 -11.43 -6.82
N ARG A 160 -4.24 -10.87 -6.77
CA ARG A 160 -5.45 -11.66 -6.57
C ARG A 160 -5.61 -12.62 -7.73
N ASN A 161 -5.83 -13.88 -7.37
CA ASN A 161 -6.30 -14.91 -8.29
C ASN A 161 -7.64 -14.47 -8.88
N LEU A 162 -7.65 -14.18 -10.18
CA LEU A 162 -8.91 -14.03 -10.92
C LEU A 162 -9.34 -15.43 -11.37
N TYR A 163 -10.53 -15.84 -10.93
CA TYR A 163 -11.14 -17.09 -11.38
C TYR A 163 -11.78 -16.84 -12.74
N ALA A 164 -11.28 -17.51 -13.77
CA ALA A 164 -11.83 -17.41 -15.12
C ALA A 164 -12.99 -18.40 -15.30
N GLY A 165 -14.19 -18.06 -14.85
CA GLY A 165 -15.37 -18.90 -15.08
C GLY A 165 -15.54 -20.11 -14.16
N VAL A 166 -16.77 -20.64 -14.14
CA VAL A 166 -17.26 -21.75 -13.29
C VAL A 166 -16.44 -23.05 -13.43
N TRP A 167 -15.68 -23.18 -14.52
CA TRP A 167 -14.91 -24.38 -14.86
C TRP A 167 -13.38 -24.20 -14.86
N SER A 168 -12.84 -23.00 -14.58
CA SER A 168 -11.38 -22.86 -14.45
C SER A 168 -10.90 -23.44 -13.13
N ARG A 169 -10.27 -24.62 -13.21
CA ARG A 169 -9.57 -25.24 -12.08
C ARG A 169 -8.27 -24.54 -11.68
N TRP A 170 -7.86 -23.51 -12.43
CA TRP A 170 -6.57 -22.84 -12.24
C TRP A 170 -6.78 -21.33 -12.19
N PRO A 171 -6.53 -20.70 -11.04
CA PRO A 171 -6.56 -19.25 -10.97
C PRO A 171 -5.47 -18.69 -11.89
N LEU A 172 -5.84 -17.76 -12.78
CA LEU A 172 -4.83 -16.98 -13.49
C LEU A 172 -4.20 -16.06 -12.45
N ASN A 173 -2.98 -16.42 -12.03
CA ASN A 173 -2.21 -15.63 -11.08
C ASN A 173 -1.63 -14.42 -11.83
N ARG A 174 -2.49 -13.43 -12.08
CA ARG A 174 -2.13 -12.18 -12.74
C ARG A 174 -1.61 -11.20 -11.70
N CYS A 175 -0.44 -10.65 -11.99
CA CYS A 175 0.18 -9.62 -11.16
C CYS A 175 -0.04 -8.30 -11.90
N CYS A 176 -0.88 -7.43 -11.35
CA CYS A 176 -1.30 -6.20 -12.01
C CYS A 176 -0.83 -4.99 -11.20
N VAL A 177 -0.26 -4.01 -11.89
CA VAL A 177 0.06 -2.69 -11.34
C VAL A 177 -1.13 -1.78 -11.58
N TYR A 178 -1.62 -1.20 -10.50
CA TYR A 178 -2.66 -0.19 -10.52
C TYR A 178 -2.08 1.15 -10.12
N ARG A 179 -2.64 2.22 -10.66
CA ARG A 179 -2.38 3.60 -10.25
C ARG A 179 -3.67 4.15 -9.67
N TYR A 180 -3.57 4.81 -8.53
CA TYR A 180 -4.65 5.58 -7.93
C TYR A 180 -4.28 7.06 -7.91
N SER A 181 -5.20 7.91 -8.34
CA SER A 181 -5.10 9.36 -8.39
C SER A 181 -5.78 9.95 -7.15
N PHE A 182 -4.99 10.57 -6.27
CA PHE A 182 -5.52 11.25 -5.07
C PHE A 182 -6.34 12.49 -5.40
N LEU A 183 -6.15 13.07 -6.59
CA LEU A 183 -6.88 14.26 -7.04
C LEU A 183 -8.26 13.90 -7.61
N GLU A 184 -8.32 12.83 -8.40
CA GLU A 184 -9.54 12.40 -9.09
C GLU A 184 -10.35 11.37 -8.28
N ASP A 185 -9.77 10.79 -7.22
CA ASP A 185 -10.34 9.65 -6.46
C ASP A 185 -10.62 8.42 -7.34
N GLU A 186 -9.82 8.25 -8.39
CA GLU A 186 -9.95 7.20 -9.38
C GLU A 186 -8.74 6.28 -9.40
N SER A 187 -8.97 5.06 -9.86
CA SER A 187 -7.90 4.09 -10.08
C SER A 187 -8.04 3.38 -11.42
N GLU A 188 -6.90 3.07 -11.98
CA GLU A 188 -6.78 2.45 -13.30
C GLU A 188 -5.77 1.32 -13.27
N LEU A 189 -5.92 0.39 -14.22
CA LEU A 189 -4.90 -0.61 -14.50
C LEU A 189 -3.81 0.03 -15.36
N VAL A 190 -2.58 0.05 -14.85
CA VAL A 190 -1.41 0.54 -15.59
C VAL A 190 -0.83 -0.57 -16.46
N GLN A 191 -0.63 -1.75 -15.85
CA GLN A 191 0.06 -2.85 -16.53
C GLN A 191 -0.29 -4.21 -15.92
N GLU A 192 -0.47 -5.22 -16.78
CA GLU A 192 -0.37 -6.62 -16.39
C GLU A 192 1.09 -7.07 -16.52
N LEU A 193 1.68 -7.51 -15.41
CA LEU A 193 3.08 -7.93 -15.36
C LEU A 193 3.26 -9.35 -15.90
N PRO A 194 4.48 -9.68 -16.39
CA PRO A 194 4.76 -10.99 -16.93
C PRO A 194 4.47 -12.12 -15.92
N PRO A 195 4.08 -13.32 -16.39
CA PRO A 195 3.94 -14.48 -15.55
C PRO A 195 5.22 -14.72 -14.73
N ARG A 196 5.06 -15.06 -13.44
CA ARG A 196 6.12 -15.24 -12.40
C ARG A 196 6.55 -13.98 -11.65
N TRP A 197 6.22 -12.78 -12.10
CA TRP A 197 6.33 -11.59 -11.26
C TRP A 197 5.29 -11.69 -10.15
N ASN A 198 5.73 -11.63 -8.90
CA ASN A 198 4.84 -11.71 -7.75
C ASN A 198 5.30 -10.73 -6.66
N HIS A 199 4.42 -10.48 -5.70
CA HIS A 199 4.62 -9.55 -4.59
C HIS A 199 5.81 -9.89 -3.66
N LYS A 200 6.57 -10.98 -3.91
CA LYS A 200 7.77 -11.32 -3.15
C LYS A 200 9.06 -10.77 -3.79
N ALA A 201 9.03 -10.35 -5.05
CA ALA A 201 10.15 -9.65 -5.68
C ALA A 201 10.16 -8.17 -5.27
N CYS A 202 11.32 -7.50 -5.27
CA CYS A 202 11.43 -6.06 -5.01
C CYS A 202 10.87 -5.22 -6.17
N MET A 203 9.55 -5.28 -6.36
CA MET A 203 8.90 -4.87 -7.62
C MET A 203 9.14 -3.41 -8.02
N TRP A 204 9.35 -2.53 -7.04
CA TRP A 204 9.58 -1.10 -7.30
C TRP A 204 11.05 -0.73 -7.56
N ILE A 205 11.99 -1.59 -7.14
CA ILE A 205 13.45 -1.32 -7.19
C ILE A 205 14.15 -2.31 -8.13
N THR A 206 13.41 -3.25 -8.74
CA THR A 206 14.03 -4.15 -9.71
C THR A 206 14.32 -3.31 -10.96
N PRO A 207 15.59 -3.05 -11.32
CA PRO A 207 15.85 -2.47 -12.62
C PRO A 207 15.21 -3.39 -13.65
N GLN A 208 14.57 -2.84 -14.69
CA GLN A 208 14.39 -3.65 -15.89
C GLN A 208 15.77 -4.23 -16.21
N PRO A 209 15.97 -5.55 -16.21
CA PRO A 209 17.20 -6.07 -16.75
C PRO A 209 17.20 -5.60 -18.20
N ALA A 210 18.14 -4.72 -18.54
CA ALA A 210 18.55 -4.54 -19.91
C ALA A 210 19.13 -5.90 -20.30
N ILE A 211 18.28 -6.82 -20.75
CA ILE A 211 18.75 -8.04 -21.40
C ILE A 211 19.37 -7.51 -22.68
N ALA A 212 20.67 -7.26 -22.62
CA ALA A 212 21.47 -6.95 -23.78
C ALA A 212 21.15 -8.01 -24.82
N THR A 213 20.66 -7.57 -25.97
CA THR A 213 20.40 -8.45 -27.11
C THR A 213 21.73 -9.12 -27.41
N ARG A 214 21.84 -10.42 -27.14
CA ARG A 214 22.97 -11.21 -27.62
C ARG A 214 22.88 -11.18 -29.14
N TYR A 215 23.73 -10.39 -29.78
CA TYR A 215 24.07 -10.62 -31.17
C TYR A 215 24.80 -11.95 -31.22
N TYR A 216 24.20 -12.95 -31.88
CA TYR A 216 24.95 -14.13 -32.29
C TYR A 216 25.96 -13.67 -33.34
N LEU A 217 27.24 -13.61 -32.97
CA LEU A 217 28.31 -13.64 -33.95
C LEU A 217 28.41 -15.08 -34.43
N ASN A 218 27.95 -15.32 -35.65
CA ASN A 218 28.28 -16.54 -36.38
C ASN A 218 29.77 -16.43 -36.79
N PHE A 219 30.59 -17.33 -36.27
CA PHE A 219 31.85 -17.73 -36.90
C PHE A 219 31.64 -19.11 -37.53
#